data_AF-A0A1R3TMR3-F1
#
_entry.id   AF-A0A1R3TMR3-F1
#
_cell.length_a   1.000
_cell.length_b   1.000
_cell.length_c   1.000
_cell.angle_alpha   90.00
_cell.angle_beta   90.00
_cell.angle_gamma   90.00
#
_symmetry.space_group_name_H-M   'P 1'
#
loop_
_entity.id
_entity.type
_entity.pdbx_description
1 polymer ?
#
loop_
_entity_poly.entity_id
_entity_poly.type
_entity_poly.pdbx_seq_one_letter_code
_entity_poly.pdbx_strand_id
1 'polypeptide(L)'
;MFDQDELTVADWLPEGCDRVLIDDAQRRVIIHRRNNQYFKTIEPKTLQAQFDMNAEEAAEFSRNQKLGARQKVASIPTDIYYYLKEEGIADDPERFARWMNDSDNSKFRTNNMTV
;
A
#
# COMPACT_ATOMS: atom_id res chain seq x y z
N MET A 1 -19.66 28.92 28.72
CA MET A 1 -20.22 28.40 27.46
C MET A 1 -19.01 28.23 26.58
N PHE A 2 -18.52 26.99 26.42
CA PHE A 2 -17.35 26.74 25.58
C PHE A 2 -17.86 26.69 24.14
N ASP A 3 -17.42 27.66 23.34
CA ASP A 3 -17.64 27.64 21.89
C ASP A 3 -17.17 26.29 21.36
N GLN A 4 -18.00 25.68 20.53
CA GLN A 4 -17.58 24.54 19.72
C GLN A 4 -16.67 25.12 18.64
N ASP A 5 -15.43 25.44 19.01
CA ASP A 5 -14.37 25.69 18.04
C ASP A 5 -14.34 24.49 17.11
N GLU A 6 -14.70 24.72 15.84
CA GLU A 6 -14.63 23.73 14.79
C GLU A 6 -13.17 23.31 14.66
N LEU A 7 -12.78 22.26 15.41
CA LEU A 7 -11.50 21.60 15.26
C LEU A 7 -11.35 21.21 13.80
N THR A 8 -10.50 21.93 13.08
CA THR A 8 -10.25 21.62 11.69
C THR A 8 -9.34 20.40 11.64
N VAL A 9 -9.43 19.59 10.58
CA VAL A 9 -8.50 18.47 10.37
C VAL A 9 -7.03 18.95 10.40
N ALA A 10 -6.81 20.23 10.10
CA ALA A 10 -5.51 20.87 10.16
C ALA A 10 -4.97 21.09 11.59
N ASP A 11 -5.83 21.23 12.59
CA ASP A 11 -5.45 21.33 14.02
C ASP A 11 -5.06 19.97 14.59
N TRP A 12 -5.65 18.89 14.04
CA TRP A 12 -5.38 17.52 14.47
C TRP A 12 -4.08 16.95 13.90
N LEU A 13 -3.66 17.38 12.71
CA LEU A 13 -2.39 17.01 12.10
C LEU A 13 -1.67 18.25 11.55
N PRO A 14 -0.76 18.85 12.34
CA PRO A 14 0.07 19.97 11.89
C PRO A 14 0.95 19.58 10.69
N GLU A 15 1.36 20.59 9.92
CA GLU A 15 2.23 20.37 8.76
C GLU A 15 3.57 19.73 9.17
N GLY A 16 3.99 18.70 8.42
CA GLY A 16 5.23 17.96 8.68
C GLY A 16 5.13 16.93 9.80
N CYS A 17 3.96 16.73 10.40
CA CYS A 17 3.75 15.70 11.41
C CYS A 17 3.19 14.40 10.82
N ASP A 18 3.67 13.29 11.38
CA ASP A 18 3.18 11.95 11.12
C ASP A 18 2.39 11.46 12.35
N ARG A 19 1.18 10.93 12.15
CA ARG A 19 0.37 10.36 13.23
C ARG A 19 -0.10 8.95 12.90
N VAL A 20 0.03 8.07 13.89
CA VAL A 20 -0.53 6.72 13.84
C VAL A 20 -2.02 6.83 14.20
N LEU A 21 -2.89 6.42 13.28
CA LEU A 21 -4.33 6.42 13.48
C LEU A 21 -4.85 5.10 14.03
N ILE A 22 -4.27 4.01 13.53
CA ILE A 22 -4.67 2.65 13.86
C ILE A 22 -3.39 1.88 14.06
N ASP A 23 -3.28 1.23 15.21
CA ASP A 23 -2.19 0.31 15.53
C ASP A 23 -2.82 -0.98 16.06
N ASP A 24 -3.26 -1.83 15.14
CA ASP A 24 -3.89 -3.12 15.46
C ASP A 24 -2.87 -4.27 15.30
N ALA A 25 -3.27 -5.51 15.55
CA ALA A 25 -2.38 -6.66 15.44
C ALA A 25 -1.93 -6.97 13.99
N GLN A 26 -2.66 -6.47 12.98
CA GLN A 26 -2.51 -6.81 11.58
C GLN A 26 -1.85 -5.68 10.78
N ARG A 27 -2.15 -4.42 11.09
CA ARG A 27 -1.71 -3.24 10.35
C ARG A 27 -1.54 -2.00 11.22
N ARG A 28 -0.64 -1.13 10.76
CA ARG A 28 -0.44 0.22 11.26
C ARG A 28 -0.82 1.20 10.17
N VAL A 29 -1.71 2.14 10.48
CA VAL A 29 -2.11 3.21 9.55
C VAL A 29 -1.49 4.51 10.03
N ILE A 30 -0.64 5.10 9.20
CA ILE A 30 0.02 6.38 9.45
C ILE A 30 -0.55 7.40 8.46
N ILE A 31 -0.96 8.57 8.97
CA ILE A 31 -1.23 9.73 8.11
C ILE A 31 -0.05 10.69 8.20
N HIS A 32 0.39 11.12 7.02
CA HIS A 32 1.39 12.15 6.82
C HIS A 32 0.71 13.39 6.24
N ARG A 33 0.97 14.58 6.78
CA ARG A 33 0.59 15.85 6.15
C ARG A 33 1.83 16.56 5.62
N ARG A 34 1.93 16.72 4.30
CA ARG A 34 3.03 17.46 3.65
C ARG A 34 2.47 18.37 2.56
N ASN A 35 2.86 19.65 2.55
CA ASN A 35 2.42 20.64 1.56
C ASN A 35 0.89 20.74 1.46
N ASN A 36 0.20 20.73 2.60
CA ASN A 36 -1.26 20.70 2.70
C ASN A 36 -1.95 19.50 2.00
N GLN A 37 -1.21 18.46 1.65
CA GLN A 37 -1.72 17.18 1.16
C GLN A 37 -1.60 16.11 2.24
N TYR A 38 -2.59 15.22 2.29
CA TYR A 38 -2.64 14.10 3.23
C TYR A 38 -2.29 12.81 2.49
N PHE A 39 -1.30 12.09 3.02
CA PHE A 39 -0.90 10.76 2.54
C PHE A 39 -1.22 9.74 3.62
N LYS A 40 -1.75 8.58 3.22
CA LYS A 40 -2.01 7.46 4.11
C LYS A 40 -1.06 6.33 3.76
N THR A 41 -0.27 5.92 4.73
CA THR A 41 0.58 4.73 4.65
C THR A 41 -0.05 3.64 5.48
N ILE A 42 -0.21 2.45 4.90
CA ILE A 42 -0.68 1.27 5.61
C ILE A 42 0.48 0.29 5.64
N GLU A 43 1.00 0.02 6.83
CA GLU A 43 2.09 -0.91 7.07
C GLU A 43 1.50 -2.19 7.68
N PRO A 44 1.49 -3.32 6.96
CA PRO A 44 1.11 -4.60 7.55
C PRO A 44 2.20 -5.03 8.54
N LYS A 45 1.78 -5.55 9.69
CA LYS A 45 2.71 -6.07 10.71
C LYS A 45 3.16 -7.49 10.44
N THR A 46 2.39 -8.25 9.67
CA THR A 46 2.69 -9.65 9.32
C THR A 46 2.54 -9.88 7.83
N LEU A 47 3.25 -10.89 7.30
CA LEU A 47 3.15 -11.29 5.89
C LEU A 47 1.74 -11.78 5.54
N GLN A 48 1.06 -12.45 6.48
CA GLN A 48 -0.31 -12.90 6.26
C GLN A 48 -1.28 -11.72 6.11
N ALA A 49 -1.15 -10.69 6.96
CA ALA A 49 -1.96 -9.47 6.83
C ALA A 49 -1.77 -8.79 5.47
N GLN A 50 -0.53 -8.78 4.96
CA GLN A 50 -0.22 -8.24 3.63
C GLN A 50 -0.92 -9.04 2.52
N PHE A 51 -0.95 -10.37 2.61
CA PHE A 51 -1.64 -11.22 1.65
C PHE A 51 -3.16 -11.04 1.68
N ASP A 52 -3.74 -10.95 2.89
CA ASP A 52 -5.17 -10.77 3.05
C ASP A 52 -5.62 -9.41 2.47
N MET A 53 -4.86 -8.35 2.75
CA MET A 53 -5.11 -7.03 2.16
C MET A 53 -4.98 -7.01 0.64
N ASN A 54 -3.96 -7.69 0.09
CA ASN A 54 -3.81 -7.80 -1.36
C ASN A 54 -4.96 -8.58 -2.01
N ALA A 55 -5.43 -9.63 -1.35
CA ALA A 55 -6.56 -10.43 -1.82
C ALA A 55 -7.87 -9.63 -1.81
N GLU A 56 -8.10 -8.81 -0.78
CA GLU A 56 -9.23 -7.86 -0.72
C GLU A 56 -9.14 -6.84 -1.86
N GLU A 57 -7.99 -6.18 -2.06
CA GLU A 57 -7.79 -5.23 -3.16
C GLU A 57 -8.00 -5.89 -4.53
N ALA A 58 -7.51 -7.12 -4.71
CA ALA A 58 -7.69 -7.88 -5.94
C ALA A 58 -9.15 -8.32 -6.18
N ALA A 59 -9.94 -8.52 -5.12
CA ALA A 59 -11.36 -8.83 -5.21
C ALA A 59 -12.20 -7.57 -5.53
N GLU A 60 -11.83 -6.43 -4.96
CA GLU A 60 -12.44 -5.13 -5.29
C GLU A 60 -12.08 -4.66 -6.71
N PHE A 61 -10.94 -5.09 -7.24
CA PHE A 61 -10.51 -4.81 -8.60
C PHE A 61 -11.46 -5.44 -9.63
N SER A 62 -12.29 -4.61 -10.25
CA SER A 62 -13.12 -5.04 -11.38
C SER A 62 -12.36 -4.88 -12.70
N ARG A 63 -12.22 -6.00 -13.44
CA ARG A 63 -11.60 -6.05 -14.78
C ARG A 63 -12.26 -5.12 -15.80
N ASN A 64 -13.50 -4.68 -15.54
CA ASN A 64 -14.27 -3.80 -16.42
C ASN A 64 -14.03 -2.30 -16.14
N GLN A 65 -13.23 -1.95 -15.14
CA GLN A 65 -12.87 -0.55 -14.89
C GLN A 65 -11.92 -0.04 -15.97
N LYS A 66 -12.07 1.23 -16.35
CA LYS A 66 -11.11 1.89 -17.26
C LYS A 66 -9.74 1.88 -16.59
N LEU A 67 -8.81 1.12 -17.16
CA LEU A 67 -7.43 1.06 -16.71
C LEU A 67 -6.76 2.40 -17.00
N GLY A 68 -6.69 3.28 -15.99
CA GLY A 68 -5.88 4.49 -16.06
C GLY A 68 -4.39 4.17 -16.02
N ALA A 69 -3.55 5.17 -16.33
CA ALA A 69 -2.09 5.01 -16.41
C ALA A 69 -1.37 4.70 -15.08
N ARG A 70 -2.08 4.61 -13.95
CA ARG A 70 -1.50 4.43 -12.60
C ARG A 70 -2.30 3.43 -11.76
N GLN A 71 -2.46 2.22 -12.27
CA GLN A 71 -3.06 1.14 -11.49
C GLN A 71 -2.00 0.47 -10.60
N LYS A 72 -2.37 0.22 -9.34
CA LYS A 72 -1.53 -0.55 -8.41
C LYS A 72 -1.53 -2.01 -8.85
N VAL A 73 -0.34 -2.55 -9.14
CA VAL A 73 -0.16 -3.91 -9.66
C VAL A 73 0.11 -4.91 -8.55
N ALA A 74 0.97 -4.52 -7.61
CA ALA A 74 1.39 -5.35 -6.50
C ALA A 74 1.73 -4.48 -5.29
N SER A 75 1.70 -5.12 -4.12
CA SER A 75 2.24 -4.56 -2.88
C SER A 75 3.13 -5.62 -2.25
N ILE A 76 4.43 -5.32 -2.20
CA ILE A 76 5.48 -6.24 -1.78
C ILE A 76 6.13 -5.65 -0.52
N PRO A 77 6.37 -6.46 0.53
CA PRO A 77 7.16 -6.04 1.68
C PRO A 77 8.54 -5.53 1.27
N THR A 78 9.00 -4.47 1.93
CA THR A 78 10.27 -3.80 1.64
C THR A 78 11.47 -4.76 1.64
N ASP A 79 11.53 -5.69 2.58
CA ASP A 79 12.63 -6.66 2.68
C ASP A 79 12.70 -7.60 1.47
N ILE A 80 11.53 -8.07 1.00
CA ILE A 80 11.45 -8.94 -0.19
C ILE A 80 11.84 -8.15 -1.44
N TYR A 81 11.38 -6.89 -1.55
CA TYR A 81 11.75 -6.04 -2.66
C TYR A 81 13.27 -5.81 -2.74
N TYR A 82 13.92 -5.56 -1.60
CA TYR A 82 15.38 -5.41 -1.58
C TYR A 82 16.11 -6.71 -1.88
N TYR A 83 15.63 -7.86 -1.40
CA TYR A 83 16.16 -9.16 -1.80
C TYR A 83 16.10 -9.36 -3.33
N LEU A 84 14.95 -9.05 -3.95
CA LEU A 84 14.81 -9.12 -5.41
C LEU A 84 15.73 -8.14 -6.14
N LYS A 85 16.06 -7.01 -5.52
CA LYS A 85 16.99 -6.03 -6.05
C LYS A 85 18.43 -6.52 -5.97
N GLU A 86 18.82 -7.14 -4.86
CA GLU A 86 20.15 -7.76 -4.73
C GLU A 86 20.36 -8.88 -5.76
N GLU A 87 19.31 -9.66 -6.04
CA GLU A 87 19.30 -10.71 -7.08
C GLU A 87 19.22 -10.15 -8.53
N GLY A 88 19.10 -8.83 -8.69
CA GLY A 88 18.95 -8.15 -9.98
C GLY A 88 17.62 -8.47 -10.70
N ILE A 89 16.62 -8.98 -9.99
CA ILE A 89 15.29 -9.27 -10.51
C ILE A 89 14.44 -8.00 -10.52
N ALA A 90 14.54 -7.16 -9.49
CA ALA A 90 13.72 -5.95 -9.38
C ALA A 90 14.05 -4.88 -10.45
N ASP A 91 15.28 -4.88 -10.97
CA ASP A 91 15.73 -3.95 -12.01
C ASP A 91 15.47 -4.47 -13.44
N ASP A 92 15.14 -5.76 -13.60
CA ASP A 92 14.80 -6.39 -14.88
C ASP A 92 13.27 -6.59 -14.98
N PRO A 93 12.57 -5.81 -15.83
CA PRO A 93 11.11 -5.86 -15.92
C PRO A 93 10.58 -7.23 -16.35
N GLU A 94 11.29 -7.98 -17.18
CA GLU A 94 10.84 -9.31 -17.62
C GLU A 94 10.99 -10.34 -16.51
N ARG A 95 12.12 -10.33 -15.79
CA ARG A 95 12.34 -11.24 -14.66
C ARG A 95 11.40 -10.90 -13.51
N PHE A 96 11.16 -9.63 -13.26
CA PHE A 96 10.20 -9.18 -12.26
C PHE A 96 8.77 -9.61 -12.59
N ALA A 97 8.34 -9.45 -13.85
CA ALA A 97 7.03 -9.93 -14.30
C ALA A 97 6.89 -11.46 -14.16
N ARG A 98 7.93 -12.23 -14.52
CA ARG A 98 7.95 -13.69 -14.31
C ARG A 98 7.84 -14.06 -12.83
N TRP A 99 8.62 -13.40 -11.98
CA TRP A 99 8.58 -13.63 -10.54
C TRP A 99 7.19 -13.36 -9.95
N MET A 100 6.53 -12.26 -10.36
CA MET A 100 5.17 -11.93 -9.92
C MET A 100 4.08 -12.88 -10.45
N ASN A 101 4.30 -13.47 -11.62
CA ASN A 101 3.36 -14.42 -12.24
C ASN A 101 3.53 -15.86 -11.74
N ASP A 102 4.56 -16.14 -10.93
CA ASP A 102 4.73 -17.42 -10.25
C ASP A 102 3.55 -17.68 -9.29
N SER A 103 3.08 -18.93 -9.20
CA SER A 103 1.97 -19.31 -8.32
C SER A 103 2.24 -18.97 -6.86
N ASP A 104 3.50 -19.10 -6.42
CA ASP A 104 3.88 -18.86 -5.03
C ASP A 104 3.87 -17.36 -4.68
N ASN A 105 4.15 -16.51 -5.67
CA ASN A 105 4.24 -15.05 -5.51
C ASN A 105 2.97 -14.31 -5.96
N SER A 106 2.01 -15.03 -6.54
CA SER A 106 0.74 -14.47 -7.02
C SER A 106 -0.02 -13.69 -5.93
N LYS A 107 0.17 -14.05 -4.65
CA LYS A 107 -0.42 -13.37 -3.47
C LYS A 107 0.10 -11.96 -3.23
N PHE A 108 1.23 -11.57 -3.84
CA PHE A 108 1.73 -10.20 -3.77
C PHE A 108 0.98 -9.24 -4.71
N ARG A 109 0.22 -9.78 -5.67
CA ARG A 109 -0.52 -8.98 -6.65
C ARG A 109 -1.79 -8.41 -6.02
N THR A 110 -2.04 -7.15 -6.29
CA THR A 110 -3.26 -6.43 -5.89
C THR A 110 -4.29 -6.39 -7.00
N ASN A 111 -3.99 -7.02 -8.15
CA ASN A 111 -4.93 -7.17 -9.24
C ASN A 111 -4.71 -8.48 -10.01
N ASN A 112 -5.75 -8.88 -10.72
CA ASN A 112 -5.76 -10.11 -11.52
C ASN A 112 -5.25 -9.90 -12.97
N MET A 113 -4.49 -8.83 -13.23
CA MET A 113 -3.90 -8.57 -14.56
C MET A 113 -2.55 -9.25 -14.72
N THR A 114 -2.38 -10.04 -15.77
CA THR A 114 -1.05 -10.58 -16.13
C THR A 114 -0.14 -9.42 -16.51
N VAL A 115 1.03 -9.34 -15.86
CA VAL A 115 2.09 -8.38 -16.14
C VAL A 115 2.99 -8.92 -17.24
#